data_AF-A0A2A4RI28-F1
#
_entry.id   AF-A0A2A4RI28-F1
#
_cell.length_a   1.000
_cell.length_b   1.000
_cell.length_c   1.000
_cell.angle_alpha   90.00
_cell.angle_beta   90.00
_cell.angle_gamma   90.00
#
_symmetry.space_group_name_H-M   'P 1'
#
loop_
_entity.id
_entity.type
_entity.pdbx_description
1 polymer ?
#
loop_
_entity_poly.entity_id
_entity_poly.type
_entity_poly.pdbx_seq_one_letter_code
_entity_poly.pdbx_strand_id
1 'polypeptide(L)'
;MKLLFDQNISFRLLRKINDLYPNAKQVKNLGLENSSDIEIFEYAKKNNFAIVTFDSDFCDLNIIKGFPPKIIWIRTGNTTTKNLEIIIR
;
A
#
# COMPACT_ATOMS: atom_id res chain seq x y z
N MET A 1 10.26 3.33 -6.99
CA MET A 1 9.11 3.84 -6.20
C MET A 1 9.08 3.12 -4.86
N LYS A 2 8.69 3.77 -3.75
CA LYS A 2 8.47 3.07 -2.47
C LYS A 2 6.99 2.68 -2.34
N LEU A 3 6.70 1.42 -2.01
CA LEU A 3 5.33 0.93 -1.86
C LEU A 3 4.98 0.76 -0.38
N LEU A 4 3.81 1.26 0.02
CA LEU A 4 3.22 1.00 1.32
C LEU A 4 1.96 0.16 1.12
N PHE A 5 2.03 -1.11 1.51
CA PHE A 5 0.92 -2.03 1.42
C PHE A 5 -0.01 -1.89 2.62
N ASP A 6 -1.30 -1.80 2.31
CA ASP A 6 -2.37 -1.84 3.27
C ASP A 6 -2.34 -3.11 4.15
N GLN A 7 -2.97 -3.06 5.32
CA GLN A 7 -3.08 -4.17 6.26
C GLN A 7 -3.74 -5.40 5.63
N ASN A 8 -4.69 -5.19 4.72
CA ASN A 8 -5.40 -6.27 4.01
C ASN A 8 -4.50 -7.02 3.01
N ILE A 9 -3.30 -6.52 2.70
CA ILE A 9 -2.36 -7.16 1.77
C ILE A 9 -1.26 -7.91 2.54
N SER A 10 -1.12 -9.21 2.31
CA SER A 10 -0.18 -10.06 3.05
C SER A 10 1.28 -9.59 3.01
N PHE A 11 1.94 -9.49 4.17
CA PHE A 11 3.38 -9.23 4.30
C PHE A 11 4.28 -10.20 3.52
N ARG A 12 3.80 -11.41 3.23
CA ARG A 12 4.54 -12.42 2.44
C ARG A 12 4.85 -11.91 1.03
N LEU A 13 4.04 -10.99 0.52
CA LEU A 13 4.24 -10.33 -0.78
C LEU A 13 5.55 -9.52 -0.79
N LEU A 14 5.89 -8.83 0.31
CA LEU A 14 7.11 -8.02 0.40
C LEU A 14 8.36 -8.83 0.07
N ARG A 15 8.45 -10.06 0.60
CA ARG A 15 9.57 -10.97 0.32
C ARG A 15 9.64 -11.38 -1.15
N LYS A 16 8.49 -11.50 -1.80
CA LYS A 16 8.34 -11.95 -3.19
C LYS A 16 8.69 -10.87 -4.21
N ILE A 17 8.51 -9.60 -3.89
CA ILE A 17 8.78 -8.47 -4.80
C ILE A 17 10.03 -7.66 -4.40
N ASN A 18 10.82 -8.14 -3.44
CA ASN A 18 11.94 -7.40 -2.85
C ASN A 18 13.04 -7.05 -3.88
N ASP A 19 13.18 -7.85 -4.92
CA ASP A 19 14.07 -7.61 -6.07
C ASP A 19 13.67 -6.36 -6.88
N LEU A 20 12.37 -6.05 -6.99
CA LEU A 20 11.88 -4.87 -7.72
C LEU A 20 11.60 -3.67 -6.79
N TYR A 21 11.09 -3.95 -5.59
CA TYR A 21 10.68 -2.95 -4.61
C TYR A 21 11.30 -3.23 -3.23
N PRO A 22 12.63 -3.08 -3.07
CA PRO A 22 13.33 -3.40 -1.82
C PRO A 22 12.91 -2.49 -0.65
N ASN A 23 12.36 -1.32 -0.95
CA ASN A 23 11.86 -0.36 0.03
C ASN A 23 10.36 -0.52 0.30
N ALA A 24 9.72 -1.58 -0.22
CA ALA A 24 8.33 -1.85 0.08
C ALA A 24 8.14 -2.16 1.58
N LYS A 25 7.08 -1.60 2.16
CA LYS A 25 6.68 -1.82 3.54
C LYS A 25 5.20 -2.15 3.59
N GLN A 26 4.77 -2.78 4.67
CA GLN A 26 3.37 -2.96 5.00
C GLN A 26 3.07 -2.11 6.23
N VAL A 27 1.85 -1.57 6.34
CA VAL A 27 1.36 -0.79 7.49
C VAL A 27 1.71 -1.46 8.82
N LYS A 28 1.45 -2.78 8.96
CA LYS A 28 1.78 -3.56 10.16
C LYS A 28 3.28 -3.60 10.50
N ASN A 29 4.16 -3.63 9.51
CA ASN A 29 5.61 -3.65 9.76
C ASN A 29 6.15 -2.30 10.26
N LEU A 30 5.33 -1.25 10.17
CA LEU A 30 5.66 0.11 10.61
C LEU A 30 4.98 0.46 11.94
N GLY A 31 4.26 -0.47 12.57
CA GLY A 31 3.48 -0.21 13.78
C GLY A 31 2.25 0.66 13.55
N LEU A 32 1.75 0.72 12.30
CA LEU A 32 0.62 1.55 11.88
C LEU A 32 -0.70 0.74 11.80
N GLU A 33 -0.74 -0.51 12.28
CA GLU A 33 -1.92 -1.38 12.19
C GLU A 33 -3.15 -0.88 12.98
N ASN A 34 -2.94 0.02 13.93
CA ASN A 34 -4.01 0.67 14.69
C ASN A 34 -4.18 2.15 14.29
N SER A 35 -3.43 2.60 13.28
CA SER A 35 -3.53 3.96 12.77
C SER A 35 -4.73 4.12 11.85
N SER A 36 -5.32 5.31 11.86
CA SER A 36 -6.37 5.67 10.92
C SER A 36 -5.84 5.79 9.48
N ASP A 37 -6.73 5.68 8.49
CA ASP A 37 -6.35 5.87 7.09
C ASP A 37 -5.73 7.24 6.83
N ILE A 38 -6.17 8.26 7.58
CA ILE A 38 -5.60 9.61 7.52
C ILE A 38 -4.14 9.60 7.98
N GLU A 39 -3.83 8.93 9.09
CA GLU A 39 -2.46 8.82 9.61
C GLU A 39 -1.56 8.02 8.66
N ILE A 40 -2.07 6.93 8.09
CA ILE A 40 -1.37 6.13 7.07
C ILE A 40 -1.12 6.99 5.83
N PHE A 41 -2.09 7.80 5.40
CA PHE A 41 -1.98 8.72 4.28
C PHE A 41 -0.91 9.80 4.52
N GLU A 42 -0.93 10.46 5.68
CA GLU A 42 0.09 11.45 6.03
C GLU A 42 1.49 10.82 6.18
N TYR A 43 1.57 9.60 6.73
CA TYR A 43 2.82 8.86 6.81
C TYR A 43 3.36 8.57 5.41
N ALA A 44 2.52 8.06 4.51
CA ALA A 44 2.91 7.76 3.13
C ALA A 44 3.37 9.03 2.39
N LYS A 45 2.63 10.13 2.56
CA LYS A 45 2.99 11.45 2.03
C LYS A 45 4.35 11.92 2.53
N LYS A 46 4.57 11.93 3.85
CA LYS A 46 5.81 12.39 4.49
C LYS A 46 7.02 11.56 4.09
N ASN A 47 6.84 10.25 3.89
CA ASN A 47 7.92 9.32 3.59
C ASN A 47 8.04 8.96 2.09
N ASN A 48 7.26 9.64 1.24
CA ASN A 48 7.23 9.47 -0.21
C ASN A 48 6.92 8.02 -0.67
N PHE A 49 5.92 7.41 -0.03
CA PHE A 49 5.36 6.12 -0.43
C PHE A 49 4.18 6.30 -1.39
N ALA A 50 4.00 5.32 -2.28
CA ALA A 50 2.74 5.05 -2.95
C ALA A 50 1.97 4.00 -2.14
N ILE A 51 0.71 4.28 -1.80
CA ILE A 51 -0.14 3.35 -1.06
C ILE A 51 -0.71 2.34 -2.04
N VAL A 52 -0.58 1.06 -1.71
CA VAL A 52 -1.21 -0.05 -2.46
C VAL A 52 -2.31 -0.63 -1.58
N THR A 53 -3.55 -0.58 -2.06
CA THR A 53 -4.73 -0.99 -1.29
C THR A 53 -5.75 -1.72 -2.17
N PHE A 54 -6.62 -2.50 -1.53
CA PHE A 54 -7.83 -3.05 -2.14
C PHE A 54 -9.06 -2.16 -1.90
N ASP A 55 -8.97 -1.22 -0.97
CA ASP A 55 -10.06 -0.42 -0.47
C ASP A 55 -10.09 0.96 -1.15
N SER A 56 -11.30 1.50 -1.33
CA SER A 56 -11.51 2.79 -2.00
C SER A 56 -11.16 3.99 -1.14
N ASP A 57 -11.13 3.82 0.18
CA ASP A 57 -11.06 4.92 1.15
C ASP A 57 -9.80 5.79 0.95
N PHE A 58 -8.67 5.18 0.58
CA PHE A 58 -7.45 5.92 0.23
C PHE A 58 -7.59 6.73 -1.06
N CYS A 59 -8.38 6.27 -2.04
CA CYS A 59 -8.67 7.04 -3.24
C CYS A 59 -9.51 8.27 -2.90
N ASP A 60 -10.52 8.09 -2.05
CA ASP A 60 -11.37 9.19 -1.59
C ASP A 60 -10.57 10.22 -0.78
N LEU A 61 -9.69 9.75 0.11
CA LEU A 61 -8.74 10.61 0.81
C LEU A 61 -7.83 11.38 -0.15
N ASN A 62 -7.36 10.75 -1.23
CA ASN A 62 -6.54 11.41 -2.23
C ASN A 62 -7.32 12.44 -3.06
N ILE A 63 -8.63 12.25 -3.29
CA ILE A 63 -9.50 13.24 -3.92
C ILE A 63 -9.66 14.47 -2.99
N ILE A 64 -9.86 14.24 -1.69
CA ILE A 64 -10.12 15.29 -0.70
C ILE A 64 -8.84 16.07 -0.36
N LYS A 65 -7.73 15.37 -0.06
CA LYS A 65 -6.47 15.97 0.39
C LYS A 65 -5.51 16.32 -0.75
N GLY A 66 -5.77 15.80 -1.94
CA GLY A 66 -4.90 15.95 -3.10
C GLY A 66 -3.63 15.10 -3.03
N PHE A 67 -2.90 15.11 -4.13
CA PHE A 67 -1.59 14.47 -4.26
C PHE A 67 -0.50 15.32 -3.60
N PRO A 68 0.55 14.74 -2.97
CA PRO A 68 0.81 13.31 -2.68
C PRO A 68 0.11 12.73 -1.43
N PRO A 69 0.02 11.38 -1.28
CA PRO A 69 0.73 10.28 -1.97
C PRO A 69 0.02 9.67 -3.19
N LYS A 70 0.74 8.90 -4.02
CA LYS A 70 0.12 8.10 -5.11
C LYS A 70 -0.67 6.94 -4.51
N ILE A 71 -1.87 6.68 -5.04
CA ILE A 71 -2.69 5.53 -4.65
C ILE A 71 -2.73 4.52 -5.80
N ILE A 72 -2.41 3.27 -5.50
CA ILE A 72 -2.47 2.12 -6.41
C ILE A 72 -3.60 1.22 -5.89
N TRP A 73 -4.77 1.37 -6.48
CA TRP A 73 -5.94 0.58 -6.12
C TRP A 73 -6.00 -0.70 -6.94
N ILE A 74 -5.80 -1.85 -6.30
CA ILE A 74 -5.86 -3.15 -6.94
C ILE A 74 -7.31 -3.64 -6.96
N ARG A 75 -7.87 -3.83 -8.16
CA ARG A 75 -9.28 -4.22 -8.33
C ARG A 75 -9.45 -5.66 -8.81
N THR A 76 -8.73 -6.60 -8.19
CA THR A 76 -8.79 -8.02 -8.55
C THR A 76 -9.73 -8.85 -7.68
N GLY A 77 -10.37 -8.23 -6.68
CA GLY A 77 -11.09 -8.94 -5.62
C GLY A 77 -10.15 -9.82 -4.77
N ASN A 78 -10.74 -10.76 -4.03
CA ASN A 78 -9.99 -11.74 -3.24
C ASN A 78 -9.08 -12.57 -4.16
N THR A 79 -7.77 -12.48 -3.94
CA THR A 79 -6.78 -13.16 -4.77
C THR A 79 -5.62 -13.65 -3.92
N THR A 80 -4.89 -14.62 -4.44
CA THR A 80 -3.74 -15.18 -3.72
C THR A 80 -2.55 -14.24 -3.75
N THR A 81 -1.64 -14.35 -2.77
CA THR A 81 -0.37 -13.61 -2.77
C THR A 81 0.47 -13.89 -4.03
N LYS A 82 0.34 -15.08 -4.61
CA LYS A 82 1.04 -15.44 -5.87
C LYS A 82 0.46 -14.66 -7.06
N ASN A 83 -0.84 -14.51 -7.13
CA ASN A 83 -1.46 -13.71 -8.20
C ASN A 83 -1.14 -12.22 -8.04
N LEU A 84 -1.18 -11.70 -6.80
CA LEU A 84 -0.74 -10.31 -6.54
C LEU A 84 0.71 -10.06 -6.96
N GLU A 85 1.60 -11.01 -6.69
CA GLU A 85 3.00 -10.93 -7.13
C GLU A 85 3.08 -10.80 -8.66
N ILE A 86 2.31 -11.60 -9.41
CA ILE A 86 2.27 -11.54 -10.89
C ILE A 86 1.74 -10.18 -11.37
N ILE A 87 0.75 -9.60 -10.69
CA ILE A 87 0.14 -8.31 -11.08
C ILE A 87 1.07 -7.12 -10.82
N ILE A 88 1.88 -7.19 -9.76
CA ILE A 88 2.75 -6.08 -9.32
C ILE A 88 4.08 -6.03 -10.08
N ARG A 89 4.53 -7.18 -10.59
CA ARG A 89 5.73 -7.32 -11.40
C ARG A 89 5.48 -6.84 -12.83
#